data_AF-A0A345NJH0-F1
#
_entry.id   AF-A0A345NJH0-F1
#
_cell.length_a   1.000
_cell.length_b   1.000
_cell.length_c   1.000
_cell.angle_alpha   90.00
_cell.angle_beta   90.00
_cell.angle_gamma   90.00
#
_symmetry.space_group_name_H-M   'P 1'
#
loop_
_entity.id
_entity.type
_entity.pdbx_description
1 polymer ?
#
loop_
_entity_poly.entity_id
_entity_poly.type
_entity_poly.pdbx_seq_one_letter_code
_entity_poly.pdbx_strand_id
1 'polypeptide(L)'
;MRRGSGFAEKDRMAAQNVADALVAHGTGRAVYLSGIVPPVEHGEPSEHITSRLEVEKILSTTPATVLTLRAAVLMGSGSTSFEIIRQVSERMPVQTVPTWMNSDVQPIAVVDAVTALVGALTAEVGSRSYDIGGPDRLPYGDLLDRYAVMAGVPRRTSSVTCCPTTTR
;
A
#
# COMPACT_ATOMS: atom_id res chain seq x y z
N MET A 1 -18.62 -1.41 -15.42
CA MET A 1 -17.82 -1.30 -14.18
C MET A 1 -18.41 -2.25 -13.15
N ARG A 2 -17.67 -3.27 -12.71
CA ARG A 2 -18.18 -4.30 -11.78
C ARG A 2 -17.80 -3.89 -10.35
N ARG A 3 -18.81 -3.52 -9.54
CA ARG A 3 -18.67 -3.15 -8.12
C ARG A 3 -18.12 -4.33 -7.31
N GLY A 4 -16.87 -4.21 -6.84
CA GLY A 4 -16.39 -4.37 -5.46
C GLY A 4 -16.73 -5.58 -4.55
N SER A 5 -17.70 -6.45 -4.82
CA SER A 5 -18.23 -7.34 -3.76
C SER A 5 -17.59 -8.74 -3.69
N GLY A 6 -16.33 -8.91 -4.08
CA GLY A 6 -15.72 -10.25 -4.10
C GLY A 6 -14.20 -10.28 -4.16
N PHE A 7 -13.51 -9.16 -4.02
CA PHE A 7 -12.06 -9.18 -3.88
C PHE A 7 -11.69 -9.73 -2.50
N ALA A 8 -12.41 -9.32 -1.44
CA ALA A 8 -12.15 -9.77 -0.07
C ALA A 8 -12.27 -11.30 0.06
N GLU A 9 -13.29 -11.89 -0.58
CA GLU A 9 -13.44 -13.34 -0.64
C GLU A 9 -12.30 -14.01 -1.42
N LYS A 10 -11.87 -13.44 -2.55
CA LYS A 10 -10.74 -13.97 -3.32
C LYS A 10 -9.43 -13.89 -2.54
N ASP A 11 -9.20 -12.80 -1.83
CA ASP A 11 -8.01 -12.59 -0.99
C ASP A 11 -8.01 -13.60 0.17
N ARG A 12 -9.16 -13.81 0.82
CA ARG A 12 -9.35 -14.85 1.84
C ARG A 12 -9.07 -16.25 1.29
N MET A 13 -9.68 -16.62 0.16
CA MET A 13 -9.47 -17.93 -0.47
C MET A 13 -7.99 -18.14 -0.86
N ALA A 14 -7.35 -17.11 -1.42
CA ALA A 14 -5.94 -17.16 -1.77
C ALA A 14 -5.05 -17.34 -0.53
N ALA A 15 -5.33 -16.60 0.55
CA ALA A 15 -4.61 -16.73 1.81
C ALA A 15 -4.76 -18.14 2.41
N GLN A 16 -5.97 -18.71 2.38
CA GLN A 16 -6.20 -20.07 2.87
C GLN A 16 -5.43 -21.10 2.06
N ASN A 17 -5.46 -21.00 0.72
CA ASN A 17 -4.69 -21.90 -0.15
C ASN A 17 -3.18 -21.84 0.14
N VAL A 18 -2.65 -20.64 0.36
CA VAL A 18 -1.23 -20.46 0.73
C VAL A 18 -0.97 -21.07 2.11
N ALA A 19 -1.82 -20.80 3.10
CA ALA A 19 -1.69 -21.35 4.45
C ALA A 19 -1.69 -22.89 4.44
N ASP A 20 -2.61 -23.50 3.70
CA ASP A 20 -2.72 -24.94 3.55
C ASP A 20 -1.45 -25.51 2.88
N ALA A 21 -0.91 -24.84 1.86
CA ALA A 21 0.32 -25.25 1.20
C ALA A 21 1.55 -25.15 2.12
N LEU A 22 1.64 -24.09 2.94
CA LEU A 22 2.71 -23.93 3.93
C LEU A 22 2.72 -25.10 4.92
N VAL A 23 1.54 -25.50 5.41
CA VAL A 23 1.37 -26.64 6.31
C VAL A 23 1.69 -27.95 5.60
N ALA A 24 1.11 -28.19 4.42
CA ALA A 24 1.28 -29.45 3.68
C ALA A 24 2.73 -29.74 3.29
N HIS A 25 3.53 -28.69 3.04
CA HIS A 25 4.94 -28.80 2.67
C HIS A 25 5.91 -28.57 3.84
N GLY A 26 5.42 -28.33 5.06
CA GLY A 26 6.28 -28.06 6.22
C GLY A 26 7.17 -26.83 6.01
N THR A 27 6.69 -25.82 5.28
CA THR A 27 7.48 -24.63 4.96
C THR A 27 7.71 -23.80 6.22
N GLY A 28 8.97 -23.63 6.63
CA GLY A 28 9.31 -22.98 7.90
C GLY A 28 9.14 -21.46 7.91
N ARG A 29 9.03 -20.80 6.74
CA ARG A 29 8.96 -19.35 6.64
C ARG A 29 8.18 -18.86 5.42
N ALA A 30 7.41 -17.80 5.60
CA ALA A 30 6.75 -17.06 4.53
C ALA A 30 6.88 -15.55 4.75
N VAL A 31 6.90 -14.78 3.66
CA VAL A 31 6.91 -13.32 3.70
C VAL A 31 5.71 -12.80 2.91
N TYR A 32 4.90 -11.97 3.53
CA TYR A 32 3.70 -11.38 2.94
C TYR A 32 3.90 -9.87 2.72
N LEU A 33 3.83 -9.41 1.47
CA LEU A 33 3.78 -7.99 1.16
C LEU A 33 2.33 -7.52 1.16
N SER A 34 2.00 -6.65 2.11
CA SER A 34 0.70 -5.99 2.23
C SER A 34 0.83 -4.48 2.01
N GLY A 35 -0.27 -3.75 2.17
CA GLY A 35 -0.23 -2.28 2.24
C GLY A 35 -0.31 -1.77 3.68
N ILE A 36 0.12 -0.52 3.89
CA ILE A 36 -0.01 0.15 5.19
C ILE A 36 -1.46 0.15 5.66
N VAL A 37 -1.60 -0.13 6.96
CA VAL A 37 -2.84 -0.03 7.71
C VAL A 37 -2.77 1.30 8.46
N PRO A 38 -3.40 2.38 7.95
CA PRO A 38 -3.40 3.65 8.65
C PRO A 38 -4.10 3.51 10.00
N PRO A 39 -3.65 4.23 11.04
CA PRO A 39 -4.39 4.30 12.29
C PRO A 39 -5.80 4.84 12.02
N VAL A 40 -6.81 4.09 12.43
CA VAL A 40 -8.20 4.50 12.25
C VAL A 40 -8.56 5.42 13.40
N GLU A 41 -8.50 6.74 13.20
CA GLU A 41 -8.84 7.72 14.23
C GLU A 41 -10.35 7.72 14.51
N HIS A 42 -11.18 7.57 13.47
CA HIS A 42 -12.65 7.51 13.55
C HIS A 42 -13.22 6.58 12.47
N GLY A 43 -14.16 5.69 12.84
CA GLY A 43 -14.87 4.79 11.93
C GLY A 43 -14.29 3.38 11.82
N GLU A 44 -14.82 2.58 10.90
CA GLU A 44 -14.27 1.24 10.59
C GLU A 44 -13.25 1.32 9.44
N PRO A 45 -12.19 0.50 9.45
CA PRO A 45 -11.28 0.40 8.32
C PRO A 45 -12.05 0.05 7.04
N SER A 46 -11.61 0.61 5.91
CA SER A 46 -12.21 0.26 4.61
C SER A 46 -12.16 -1.25 4.37
N GLU A 47 -13.13 -1.79 3.62
CA GLU A 47 -13.19 -3.22 3.25
C GLU A 47 -11.85 -3.72 2.68
N HIS A 48 -11.14 -2.87 1.94
CA HIS A 48 -9.82 -3.16 1.37
C HIS A 48 -8.73 -3.35 2.42
N ILE A 49 -8.73 -2.52 3.47
CA ILE A 49 -7.80 -2.64 4.60
C ILE A 49 -8.16 -3.86 5.45
N THR A 50 -9.45 -4.07 5.71
CA THR A 50 -9.94 -5.21 6.48
C THR A 50 -9.58 -6.54 5.83
N SER A 51 -9.75 -6.65 4.50
CA SER A 51 -9.35 -7.85 3.75
C SER A 51 -7.84 -8.13 3.83
N ARG A 52 -6.98 -7.10 3.78
CA ARG A 52 -5.53 -7.28 3.94
C ARG A 52 -5.12 -7.73 5.34
N LEU A 53 -5.79 -7.22 6.37
CA LEU A 53 -5.61 -7.68 7.75
C LEU A 53 -6.09 -9.13 7.93
N GLU A 54 -7.16 -9.52 7.25
CA GLU A 54 -7.65 -10.90 7.25
C GLU A 54 -6.63 -11.86 6.62
N VAL A 55 -6.01 -11.49 5.48
CA VAL A 55 -4.93 -12.28 4.87
C VAL A 55 -3.75 -12.45 5.85
N GLU A 56 -3.29 -11.36 6.47
CA GLU A 56 -2.21 -11.41 7.46
C GLU A 56 -2.56 -12.36 8.62
N LYS A 57 -3.80 -12.30 9.12
CA LYS A 57 -4.28 -13.16 10.19
C LYS A 57 -4.27 -14.63 9.76
N ILE A 58 -4.81 -14.95 8.58
CA ILE A 58 -4.87 -16.33 8.05
C ILE A 58 -3.48 -16.92 7.93
N LEU A 59 -2.53 -16.21 7.34
CA LEU A 59 -1.16 -16.72 7.19
C LEU A 59 -0.48 -16.94 8.55
N SER A 60 -0.74 -16.05 9.51
CA SER A 60 -0.16 -16.11 10.86
C SER A 60 -0.70 -17.26 11.73
N THR A 61 -1.78 -17.96 11.33
CA THR A 61 -2.26 -19.16 12.06
C THR A 61 -1.46 -20.41 11.72
N THR A 62 -0.60 -20.36 10.69
CA THR A 62 0.23 -21.50 10.30
C THR A 62 1.41 -21.69 11.25
N PRO A 63 2.02 -22.89 11.31
CA PRO A 63 3.26 -23.12 12.06
C PRO A 63 4.49 -22.41 11.46
N ALA A 64 4.38 -21.85 10.25
CA ALA A 64 5.48 -21.14 9.59
C ALA A 64 5.76 -19.81 10.29
N THR A 65 7.02 -19.38 10.27
CA THR A 65 7.35 -17.99 10.63
C THR A 65 6.86 -17.06 9.52
N VAL A 66 5.86 -16.21 9.81
CA VAL A 66 5.26 -15.30 8.83
C VAL A 66 5.66 -13.86 9.12
N LEU A 67 6.40 -13.26 8.20
CA LEU A 67 6.73 -11.84 8.25
C LEU A 67 5.87 -11.04 7.28
N THR A 68 5.13 -10.07 7.80
CA THR A 68 4.29 -9.19 6.98
C THR A 68 4.97 -7.85 6.83
N LEU A 69 5.29 -7.46 5.59
CA LEU A 69 5.80 -6.12 5.26
C LEU A 69 4.65 -5.29 4.70
N ARG A 70 4.28 -4.21 5.38
CA ARG A 70 3.17 -3.32 4.97
C ARG A 70 3.75 -2.07 4.32
N ALA A 71 3.63 -1.95 2.99
CA ALA A 71 4.20 -0.83 2.24
C ALA A 71 3.17 0.29 2.00
N ALA A 72 3.58 1.55 2.07
CA ALA A 72 2.67 2.69 1.84
C ALA A 72 2.35 2.86 0.36
N VAL A 73 3.28 3.51 -0.35
CA VAL A 73 3.21 3.91 -1.75
C VAL A 73 4.51 3.44 -2.39
N LEU A 74 4.43 2.44 -3.26
CA LEU A 74 5.59 1.92 -3.98
C LEU A 74 5.96 2.87 -5.12
N MET A 75 7.18 3.41 -5.10
CA MET A 75 7.71 4.30 -6.12
C MET A 75 8.69 3.55 -7.02
N GLY A 76 8.39 3.47 -8.31
CA GLY A 76 9.24 2.81 -9.29
C GLY A 76 8.46 2.40 -10.55
N SER A 77 9.20 2.16 -11.63
CA SER A 77 8.63 1.71 -12.91
C SER A 77 7.79 0.45 -12.73
N GLY A 78 6.59 0.43 -13.31
CA GLY A 78 5.67 -0.71 -13.20
C GLY A 78 4.84 -0.74 -11.91
N SER A 79 5.07 0.18 -10.96
CA SER A 79 4.16 0.36 -9.82
C SER A 79 2.89 1.08 -10.27
N THR A 80 1.73 0.50 -9.97
CA THR A 80 0.43 1.17 -10.18
C THR A 80 0.38 2.53 -9.50
N SER A 81 0.94 2.66 -8.29
CA SER A 81 0.96 3.93 -7.57
C SER A 81 1.77 5.00 -8.29
N PHE A 82 2.93 4.63 -8.84
CA PHE A 82 3.76 5.53 -9.63
C PHE A 82 3.05 5.95 -10.93
N GLU A 83 2.40 5.00 -11.62
CA GLU A 83 1.65 5.30 -12.83
C GLU A 83 0.45 6.23 -12.57
N ILE A 84 -0.24 6.08 -11.42
CA ILE A 84 -1.28 7.01 -11.01
C ILE A 84 -0.70 8.41 -10.81
N ILE A 85 0.38 8.54 -10.05
CA ILE A 85 1.06 9.83 -9.79
C ILE A 85 1.48 10.50 -11.10
N ARG A 86 2.08 9.72 -12.01
CA ARG A 86 2.47 10.18 -13.34
C ARG A 86 1.28 10.66 -14.15
N GLN A 87 0.26 9.83 -14.31
CA GLN A 87 -0.91 10.17 -15.13
C GLN A 87 -1.62 11.40 -14.60
N VAL A 88 -1.78 11.50 -13.28
CA VAL A 88 -2.41 12.65 -12.62
C VAL A 88 -1.57 13.92 -12.87
N SER A 89 -0.24 13.83 -12.75
CA SER A 89 0.64 14.98 -12.96
C SER A 89 0.77 15.42 -14.42
N GLU A 90 0.81 14.48 -15.37
CA GLU A 90 0.97 14.77 -16.80
C GLU A 90 -0.33 15.20 -17.49
N ARG A 91 -1.50 14.70 -17.05
CA ARG A 91 -2.78 14.92 -17.73
C ARG A 91 -3.63 16.03 -17.14
N MET A 92 -3.32 16.48 -15.92
CA MET A 92 -4.10 17.52 -15.24
C MET A 92 -3.27 18.80 -15.08
N PRO A 93 -3.35 19.75 -16.03
CA PRO A 93 -2.57 21.00 -15.99
C PRO A 93 -2.97 21.91 -14.82
N VAL A 94 -4.20 21.75 -14.32
CA VAL A 94 -4.65 22.33 -13.05
C VAL A 94 -5.08 21.19 -12.13
N GLN A 95 -4.43 21.04 -10.99
CA GLN A 95 -4.81 20.05 -10.00
C GLN A 95 -5.61 20.70 -8.89
N THR A 96 -6.88 20.29 -8.80
CA THR A 96 -7.71 20.50 -7.62
C THR A 96 -7.26 19.49 -6.56
N VAL A 97 -6.42 19.94 -5.63
CA VAL A 97 -5.96 19.12 -4.50
C VAL A 97 -7.09 19.11 -3.47
N PRO A 98 -7.85 18.02 -3.31
CA PRO A 98 -8.89 17.94 -2.30
C PRO A 98 -8.23 17.94 -0.92
N THR A 99 -8.93 18.43 0.10
CA THR A 99 -8.36 18.56 1.46
C THR A 99 -7.90 17.24 2.08
N TRP A 100 -8.45 16.09 1.66
CA TRP A 100 -8.01 14.75 2.08
C TRP A 100 -6.65 14.32 1.49
N MET A 101 -6.15 15.02 0.48
CA MET A 101 -4.84 14.79 -0.13
C MET A 101 -3.69 15.41 0.69
N ASN A 102 -4.02 16.10 1.80
CA ASN A 102 -3.05 16.58 2.78
C ASN A 102 -2.61 15.50 3.78
N SER A 103 -3.14 14.28 3.69
CA SER A 103 -2.68 13.17 4.52
C SER A 103 -1.23 12.82 4.17
N ASP A 104 -0.42 12.65 5.21
CA ASP A 104 0.96 12.21 5.06
C ASP A 104 1.05 10.81 4.46
N VAL A 105 1.99 10.64 3.54
CA VAL A 105 2.43 9.36 3.01
C VAL A 105 3.92 9.19 3.22
N GLN A 106 4.38 7.94 3.26
CA GLN A 106 5.80 7.59 3.37
C GLN A 106 6.18 6.68 2.20
N PRO A 107 6.41 7.24 0.99
CA PRO A 107 6.69 6.47 -0.20
C PRO A 107 7.99 5.68 -0.05
N ILE A 108 8.05 4.46 -0.57
CA ILE A 108 9.23 3.59 -0.57
C ILE A 108 9.58 3.20 -2.01
N ALA A 109 10.87 3.19 -2.35
CA ALA A 109 11.29 2.73 -3.67
C ALA A 109 11.01 1.23 -3.84
N VAL A 110 10.63 0.80 -5.05
CA VAL A 110 10.41 -0.63 -5.35
C VAL A 110 11.67 -1.46 -5.05
N VAL A 111 12.85 -0.92 -5.33
CA VAL A 111 14.14 -1.58 -5.04
C VAL A 111 14.35 -1.81 -3.54
N ASP A 112 13.94 -0.86 -2.70
CA ASP A 112 14.06 -0.96 -1.25
C ASP A 112 13.03 -1.95 -0.70
N ALA A 113 11.81 -1.96 -1.23
CA ALA A 113 10.79 -2.94 -0.86
C ALA A 113 11.22 -4.37 -1.21
N VAL A 114 11.83 -4.58 -2.38
CA VAL A 114 12.40 -5.89 -2.77
C VAL A 114 13.57 -6.26 -1.85
N THR A 115 14.44 -5.31 -1.53
CA THR A 115 15.54 -5.53 -0.57
C THR A 115 15.00 -5.96 0.80
N ALA A 116 13.93 -5.32 1.28
CA ALA A 116 13.26 -5.70 2.52
C ALA A 116 12.64 -7.11 2.44
N LEU A 117 12.01 -7.48 1.32
CA LEU A 117 11.47 -8.82 1.10
C LEU A 117 12.56 -9.90 1.16
N VAL A 118 13.69 -9.66 0.48
CA VAL A 118 14.83 -10.58 0.49
C VAL A 118 15.42 -10.69 1.91
N GLY A 119 15.62 -9.56 2.59
CA GLY A 119 16.11 -9.56 3.97
C GLY A 119 15.16 -10.26 4.95
N ALA A 120 13.86 -10.15 4.75
CA ALA A 120 12.86 -10.84 5.57
C ALA A 120 12.93 -12.37 5.41
N LEU A 121 13.44 -12.91 4.31
CA LEU A 121 13.63 -14.36 4.16
C LEU A 121 14.70 -14.91 5.12
N THR A 122 15.68 -14.10 5.53
CA THR A 122 16.81 -14.53 6.37
C THR A 122 16.83 -13.90 7.77
N ALA A 123 15.92 -12.97 8.07
CA ALA A 123 15.91 -12.25 9.34
C ALA A 123 15.64 -13.16 10.54
N GLU A 124 16.44 -13.09 11.60
CA GLU A 124 16.27 -13.89 12.83
C GLU A 124 15.19 -13.31 13.76
N VAL A 125 13.97 -13.20 13.24
CA VAL A 125 12.80 -12.68 13.95
C VAL A 125 11.62 -13.66 13.81
N GLY A 126 10.76 -13.71 14.82
CA GLY A 126 9.52 -14.47 14.79
C GLY A 126 8.42 -13.82 13.94
N SER A 127 7.25 -14.44 13.90
CA SER A 127 6.11 -13.94 13.12
C SER A 127 5.63 -12.57 13.62
N ARG A 128 5.61 -11.57 12.75
CA ARG A 128 5.13 -10.21 13.04
C ARG A 128 5.00 -9.36 11.77
N SER A 129 4.30 -8.23 11.90
CA SER A 129 4.25 -7.19 10.88
C SER A 129 5.29 -6.08 11.12
N TYR A 130 5.72 -5.48 10.00
CA TYR A 130 6.55 -4.28 9.92
C TYR A 130 5.99 -3.34 8.86
N ASP A 131 5.78 -2.08 9.20
CA ASP A 131 5.49 -1.05 8.22
C ASP A 131 6.81 -0.61 7.55
N ILE A 132 6.85 -0.61 6.22
CA ILE A 132 8.02 -0.22 5.43
C ILE A 132 7.72 1.04 4.63
N GLY A 133 8.65 2.00 4.69
CA GLY A 133 8.55 3.31 4.08
C GLY A 133 9.93 3.84 3.71
N GLY A 134 9.99 4.82 2.81
CA GLY A 134 11.22 5.54 2.53
C GLY A 134 11.57 6.55 3.63
N PRO A 135 12.67 7.31 3.47
CA PRO A 135 13.15 8.24 4.49
C PRO A 135 12.23 9.44 4.70
N ASP A 136 11.47 9.82 3.68
CA ASP A 136 10.63 11.02 3.71
C ASP A 136 9.18 10.66 4.03
N ARG A 137 8.61 11.36 5.02
CA ARG A 137 7.17 11.44 5.25
C ARG A 137 6.70 12.82 4.80
N LEU A 138 5.75 12.85 3.87
CA LEU A 138 5.29 14.10 3.26
C LEU A 138 3.80 14.01 2.88
N PRO A 139 3.09 15.14 2.77
CA PRO A 139 1.75 15.16 2.22
C PRO A 139 1.71 14.57 0.81
N TYR A 140 0.61 13.92 0.44
CA TYR A 140 0.46 13.36 -0.92
C TYR A 140 0.55 14.45 -2.01
N GLY A 141 0.09 15.66 -1.73
CA GLY A 141 0.25 16.81 -2.63
C GLY A 141 1.72 17.09 -2.99
N ASP A 142 2.59 17.13 -1.98
CA ASP A 142 4.03 17.36 -2.14
C ASP A 142 4.69 16.25 -2.97
N LEU A 143 4.18 15.01 -2.89
CA LEU A 143 4.68 13.89 -3.69
C LEU A 143 4.40 14.11 -5.19
N LEU A 144 3.23 14.63 -5.52
CA LEU A 144 2.86 15.00 -6.89
C LEU A 144 3.70 16.18 -7.40
N ASP A 145 3.99 17.15 -6.53
CA ASP A 145 4.82 18.30 -6.87
C ASP A 145 6.27 17.88 -7.13
N ARG A 146 6.86 17.02 -6.27
CA ARG A 146 8.19 16.44 -6.49
C ARG A 146 8.27 15.69 -7.81
N TYR A 147 7.27 14.86 -8.12
CA TYR A 147 7.21 14.14 -9.39
C TYR A 147 7.25 15.11 -10.59
N ALA A 148 6.42 16.15 -10.57
CA ALA A 148 6.32 17.08 -11.69
C ALA A 148 7.59 17.92 -11.90
N VAL A 149 8.27 18.32 -10.82
CA VAL A 149 9.59 18.97 -10.91
C VAL A 149 10.59 18.04 -11.60
N MET A 150 10.65 16.77 -11.21
CA MET A 150 11.56 15.79 -11.81
C MET A 150 11.19 15.46 -13.26
N ALA A 151 9.90 15.47 -13.60
CA ALA A 151 9.40 15.19 -14.94
C ALA A 151 9.41 16.43 -15.87
N GLY A 152 9.73 17.62 -15.36
CA GLY A 152 9.69 18.87 -16.12
C GLY A 152 8.28 19.30 -16.54
N VAL A 153 7.25 18.86 -15.82
CA VAL A 153 5.84 19.14 -16.15
C VAL A 153 5.37 20.37 -15.34
N PRO A 154 4.88 21.44 -15.99
CA PRO A 154 4.39 22.62 -15.27
C PRO A 154 3.09 22.30 -14.54
N ARG A 155 3.06 22.52 -13.21
CA ARG A 155 1.85 22.39 -12.38
C ARG A 155 1.35 23.75 -11.93
N ARG A 156 0.04 23.97 -12.07
CA ARG A 156 -0.68 25.03 -11.36
C ARG A 156 -1.58 24.37 -10.31
N THR A 157 -1.20 24.51 -9.04
CA THR A 157 -2.02 24.04 -7.91
C THR A 157 -3.05 25.11 -7.56
N SER A 158 -4.28 24.68 -7.27
CA SER A 158 -5.32 25.55 -6.73
C SER A 158 -6.09 24.75 -5.69
N SER A 159 -6.03 25.20 -4.44
CA SER A 159 -6.82 24.61 -3.36
C SER A 159 -8.28 24.94 -3.58
N VAL A 160 -9.10 23.93 -3.88
CA VAL A 160 -10.53 24.11 -4.08
C VAL A 160 -11.28 23.49 -2.90
N THR A 161 -11.82 24.33 -2.04
CA THR A 161 -12.64 23.94 -0.87
C THR A 161 -13.91 23.17 -1.27
N CYS A 162 -14.40 23.38 -2.48
CA CYS A 162 -15.69 22.85 -2.97
C CYS A 162 -15.59 21.67 -3.95
N CYS A 163 -14.48 20.93 -3.99
CA CYS A 163 -14.48 19.68 -4.74
C CYS A 163 -15.40 18.70 -4.00
N PRO A 164 -16.48 18.17 -4.63
CA PRO A 164 -17.45 17.34 -3.94
C PRO A 164 -16.73 16.14 -3.35
N THR A 165 -16.64 16.12 -2.02
CA THR A 165 -16.27 14.94 -1.27
C THR A 165 -17.28 13.87 -1.64
N THR A 166 -16.81 12.72 -2.12
CA THR A 166 -17.61 11.49 -2.03
C THR A 166 -17.61 11.10 -0.55
N THR A 167 -18.28 11.90 0.28
CA THR A 167 -18.66 11.52 1.63
C THR A 167 -19.75 10.48 1.45
N ARG A 168 -19.43 9.28 1.89
CA ARG A 168 -20.35 8.15 1.96
C ARG A 168 -21.41 8.39 3.02
#